data_AF-A0A6P7LF88-F1
#
_entry.id   AF-A0A6P7LF88-F1
#
_cell.length_a   1.000
_cell.length_b   1.000
_cell.length_c   1.000
_cell.angle_alpha   90.00
_cell.angle_beta   90.00
_cell.angle_gamma   90.00
#
_symmetry.space_group_name_H-M   'P 1'
#
loop_
_entity.id
_entity.type
_entity.pdbx_description
1 polymer ?
#
loop_
_entity_poly.entity_id
_entity_poly.type
_entity_poly.pdbx_seq_one_letter_code
_entity_poly.pdbx_strand_id
1 'polypeptide(L)'
;MDAEVEHIENDVENDIRTPTVLPNEVENPSITVSGNDEEDVPAEVGSSDQEGNAELPEELPREKDGDIELHGVSSTTRENIEVKVSEVNEQPHTREEAVDSEISSGEDRGPHRPETPQTKTTTPALVVEEASGADPADGDHIGHGDYTRLHQELWDERGRALQRSIRLQATLTEYLRRSAEEAARPEKVQEAEPLQEYETCMSVLTALRRRLDTELDTVPRQAELLRSEAQEQLAKVENEWRALTELKRDVAVAALSRSLGKHGAQEKAAAALAAEQLRQDRLIKARTGLILLRARTDRLEAELREADQRDRDPLRLWFTELQAARLKQKRHVEKQSEESLKLQKKISSDLELLSNVKEKLYWSQAEVQAKRQQLADVEAAVATKRDLLTRTKQARDSLHRDNQRLKEGRGLLGNRVLLQDFEDAVDAVDHLEEQLQNLKSRRAEIVFSGGRSKNPETN
;
A
#
# COMPACT_ATOMS: atom_id res chain seq x y z
N MET A 1 -54.97 -40.76 -35.20
CA MET A 1 -54.25 -40.15 -34.05
C MET A 1 -53.39 -39.00 -34.57
N ASP A 2 -54.00 -38.11 -35.35
CA ASP A 2 -54.58 -36.83 -34.94
C ASP A 2 -53.70 -35.83 -34.19
N ALA A 3 -53.79 -34.61 -34.73
CA ALA A 3 -53.37 -33.27 -34.29
C ALA A 3 -51.93 -32.86 -34.68
N GLU A 4 -51.70 -32.14 -35.80
CA GLU A 4 -52.08 -30.73 -36.14
C GLU A 4 -51.21 -29.69 -35.40
N VAL A 5 -50.37 -28.91 -36.12
CA VAL A 5 -50.61 -27.52 -36.63
C VAL A 5 -49.76 -26.53 -35.77
N GLU A 6 -49.05 -25.49 -36.22
CA GLU A 6 -49.03 -24.69 -37.45
C GLU A 6 -47.69 -23.91 -37.61
N HIS A 7 -47.45 -23.47 -38.84
CA HIS A 7 -46.46 -22.52 -39.33
C HIS A 7 -46.61 -21.08 -38.76
N ILE A 8 -45.60 -20.22 -38.95
CA ILE A 8 -45.70 -19.02 -39.82
C ILE A 8 -44.31 -18.40 -40.05
N GLU A 9 -44.01 -18.26 -41.34
CA GLU A 9 -42.90 -17.57 -41.99
C GLU A 9 -43.05 -16.04 -41.86
N ASN A 10 -41.98 -15.28 -42.13
CA ASN A 10 -42.07 -14.05 -42.94
C ASN A 10 -40.68 -13.59 -43.37
N ASP A 11 -40.37 -13.88 -44.62
CA ASP A 11 -39.35 -13.23 -45.46
C ASP A 11 -39.95 -11.95 -46.08
N VAL A 12 -39.14 -10.90 -46.24
CA VAL A 12 -39.35 -9.87 -47.27
C VAL A 12 -37.98 -9.39 -47.79
N GLU A 13 -37.70 -9.75 -49.05
CA GLU A 13 -36.70 -9.14 -49.93
C GLU A 13 -37.09 -7.69 -50.32
N ASN A 14 -36.10 -6.85 -50.64
CA ASN A 14 -36.13 -6.05 -51.87
C ASN A 14 -34.77 -5.40 -52.21
N ASP A 15 -34.29 -5.73 -53.41
CA ASP A 15 -33.21 -5.11 -54.19
C ASP A 15 -33.60 -3.73 -54.76
N ILE A 16 -32.66 -2.75 -54.81
CA ILE A 16 -32.53 -1.77 -55.91
C ILE A 16 -31.05 -1.39 -56.13
N ARG A 17 -30.64 -1.37 -57.40
CA ARG A 17 -29.30 -1.14 -57.98
C ARG A 17 -28.96 0.36 -58.25
N THR A 18 -27.72 0.78 -57.93
CA THR A 18 -26.70 1.62 -58.67
C THR A 18 -27.07 2.98 -59.36
N PRO A 19 -26.12 3.77 -59.95
CA PRO A 19 -24.85 4.41 -59.51
C PRO A 19 -24.73 5.91 -59.98
N THR A 20 -23.64 6.67 -59.72
CA THR A 20 -23.10 7.84 -60.51
C THR A 20 -21.80 8.37 -59.83
N VAL A 21 -20.56 8.14 -60.32
CA VAL A 21 -19.72 8.91 -61.30
C VAL A 21 -19.17 10.28 -60.83
N LEU A 22 -17.86 10.28 -60.48
CA LEU A 22 -16.69 11.17 -60.83
C LEU A 22 -16.91 12.50 -61.62
N PRO A 23 -16.00 13.52 -61.61
CA PRO A 23 -14.57 13.34 -62.02
C PRO A 23 -13.45 14.35 -61.62
N ASN A 24 -12.21 13.89 -61.92
CA ASN A 24 -10.97 14.53 -62.47
C ASN A 24 -10.24 15.65 -61.70
N GLU A 25 -8.94 15.50 -61.35
CA GLU A 25 -7.71 15.56 -62.18
C GLU A 25 -7.45 16.92 -62.85
N VAL A 26 -6.38 17.63 -62.43
CA VAL A 26 -5.42 18.32 -63.31
C VAL A 26 -4.04 18.42 -62.61
N GLU A 27 -3.02 18.15 -63.42
CA GLU A 27 -1.59 18.02 -63.19
C GLU A 27 -0.85 19.38 -63.03
N ASN A 28 0.25 19.41 -62.25
CA ASN A 28 1.63 19.91 -62.55
C ASN A 28 1.89 21.28 -63.29
N PRO A 29 3.13 21.84 -63.34
CA PRO A 29 4.37 21.63 -62.57
C PRO A 29 5.22 22.92 -62.25
N SER A 30 6.39 22.71 -61.62
CA SER A 30 7.72 23.35 -61.90
C SER A 30 8.16 24.72 -61.32
N ILE A 31 9.32 24.67 -60.61
CA ILE A 31 10.58 25.46 -60.83
C ILE A 31 10.52 26.97 -60.44
N THR A 32 11.37 27.59 -59.58
CA THR A 32 12.85 27.73 -59.56
C THR A 32 13.30 28.55 -58.31
N VAL A 33 14.46 28.19 -57.74
CA VAL A 33 15.67 29.02 -57.42
C VAL A 33 15.60 30.28 -56.52
N SER A 34 16.45 30.26 -55.48
CA SER A 34 17.45 31.25 -55.03
C SER A 34 17.53 31.18 -53.49
N GLY A 35 18.62 30.84 -52.81
CA GLY A 35 20.01 31.20 -53.05
C GLY A 35 20.39 32.33 -52.09
N ASN A 36 21.10 32.03 -51.00
CA ASN A 36 22.38 32.67 -50.64
C ASN A 36 22.91 32.22 -49.27
N ASP A 37 24.23 32.04 -49.28
CA ASP A 37 25.13 31.46 -48.31
C ASP A 37 25.69 32.45 -47.26
N GLU A 38 26.45 31.85 -46.33
CA GLU A 38 27.69 32.29 -45.62
C GLU A 38 27.54 32.25 -44.08
N GLU A 39 28.12 31.26 -43.36
CA GLU A 39 29.56 31.00 -43.03
C GLU A 39 30.23 32.24 -42.38
N ASP A 40 31.10 32.19 -41.36
CA ASP A 40 31.70 31.19 -40.48
C ASP A 40 32.36 31.99 -39.30
N VAL A 41 32.29 31.58 -38.02
CA VAL A 41 33.33 30.89 -37.17
C VAL A 41 34.55 31.82 -36.80
N PRO A 42 35.43 31.53 -35.80
CA PRO A 42 35.37 31.94 -34.39
C PRO A 42 36.72 32.54 -33.86
N ALA A 43 37.01 32.38 -32.55
CA ALA A 43 38.30 32.47 -31.83
C ALA A 43 38.58 33.83 -31.12
N GLU A 44 39.24 34.01 -29.97
CA GLU A 44 39.75 33.21 -28.82
C GLU A 44 40.33 34.26 -27.80
N VAL A 45 40.84 33.83 -26.63
CA VAL A 45 41.73 34.54 -25.67
C VAL A 45 41.05 35.61 -24.77
N GLY A 46 41.25 35.76 -23.45
CA GLY A 46 42.15 35.20 -22.42
C GLY A 46 42.43 36.27 -21.33
N SER A 47 42.97 35.86 -20.15
CA SER A 47 43.49 36.65 -18.99
C SER A 47 42.47 37.19 -17.95
N SER A 48 42.77 37.45 -16.67
CA SER A 48 43.65 36.91 -15.59
C SER A 48 43.34 37.76 -14.33
N ASP A 49 43.35 37.14 -13.14
CA ASP A 49 43.70 37.62 -11.77
C ASP A 49 43.32 39.03 -11.23
N GLN A 50 42.82 39.11 -9.97
CA GLN A 50 43.63 39.37 -8.75
C GLN A 50 42.81 39.93 -7.54
N GLU A 51 43.30 39.59 -6.33
CA GLU A 51 43.07 39.94 -4.90
C GLU A 51 42.57 41.38 -4.59
N GLY A 52 42.01 41.79 -3.43
CA GLY A 52 41.97 41.35 -2.03
C GLY A 52 41.55 42.54 -1.11
N ASN A 53 41.49 42.33 0.22
CA ASN A 53 41.20 43.26 1.36
C ASN A 53 39.73 43.70 1.58
N ALA A 54 39.05 43.41 2.70
CA ALA A 54 39.31 43.63 4.14
C ALA A 54 39.10 45.08 4.61
N GLU A 55 38.00 45.36 5.34
CA GLU A 55 37.96 46.01 6.68
C GLU A 55 36.52 46.35 7.12
N LEU A 56 36.21 45.95 8.36
CA LEU A 56 35.10 46.44 9.22
C LEU A 56 35.52 47.75 9.90
N PRO A 57 34.59 48.63 10.32
CA PRO A 57 34.07 48.61 11.71
C PRO A 57 32.55 48.90 11.79
N GLU A 58 31.77 48.21 12.63
CA GLU A 58 31.47 48.53 14.05
C GLU A 58 30.69 49.85 14.24
N GLU A 59 29.36 49.78 14.48
CA GLU A 59 28.63 50.38 15.62
C GLU A 59 27.08 50.38 15.46
N LEU A 60 26.43 49.73 16.44
CA LEU A 60 25.15 49.96 17.13
C LEU A 60 23.82 50.33 16.40
N PRO A 61 22.70 49.70 16.81
CA PRO A 61 21.38 49.92 16.21
C PRO A 61 20.60 51.08 16.87
N ARG A 62 19.90 51.86 16.04
CA ARG A 62 18.85 52.79 16.46
C ARG A 62 17.48 52.13 16.35
N GLU A 63 16.75 52.17 17.46
CA GLU A 63 15.30 52.01 17.57
C GLU A 63 14.58 52.90 16.55
N LYS A 64 13.50 52.38 15.97
CA LYS A 64 12.30 53.16 15.67
C LYS A 64 11.07 52.28 15.46
N ASP A 65 10.02 52.77 16.09
CA ASP A 65 8.64 52.32 16.17
C ASP A 65 7.93 52.21 14.81
N GLY A 66 6.80 51.50 14.84
CA GLY A 66 5.69 51.62 13.90
C GLY A 66 5.37 50.30 13.22
N ASP A 67 4.13 49.90 13.03
CA ASP A 67 2.85 50.34 13.54
C ASP A 67 1.87 49.21 13.22
N ILE A 68 0.84 49.10 14.04
CA ILE A 68 -0.26 48.16 13.90
C ILE A 68 -1.18 48.70 12.81
N GLU A 69 -1.41 47.95 11.73
CA GLU A 69 -2.59 48.14 10.88
C GLU A 69 -3.25 46.79 10.52
N LEU A 70 -4.38 46.56 11.19
CA LEU A 70 -5.47 45.70 10.77
C LEU A 70 -6.18 46.35 9.58
N HIS A 71 -6.33 45.63 8.47
CA HIS A 71 -7.39 45.91 7.52
C HIS A 71 -8.01 44.60 7.01
N GLY A 72 -9.28 44.43 7.36
CA GLY A 72 -10.16 43.48 6.70
C GLY A 72 -10.57 44.00 5.32
N VAL A 73 -10.79 43.07 4.39
CA VAL A 73 -11.63 43.28 3.21
C VAL A 73 -12.47 42.03 3.00
N SER A 74 -13.75 42.28 2.79
CA SER A 74 -14.84 41.34 2.64
C SER A 74 -15.13 41.07 1.16
N SER A 75 -15.87 39.97 0.93
CA SER A 75 -16.84 39.76 -0.15
C SER A 75 -16.39 39.16 -1.49
N THR A 76 -16.90 37.96 -1.73
CA THR A 76 -17.56 37.36 -2.94
C THR A 76 -17.17 35.88 -2.95
N THR A 77 -18.06 34.88 -3.01
CA THR A 77 -19.19 34.64 -3.90
C THR A 77 -20.22 33.71 -3.26
N ARG A 78 -21.45 33.80 -3.77
CA ARG A 78 -22.69 33.18 -3.32
C ARG A 78 -23.08 32.11 -4.34
N GLU A 79 -23.16 30.84 -3.95
CA GLU A 79 -23.89 29.81 -4.69
C GLU A 79 -24.74 28.98 -3.72
N ASN A 80 -26.04 28.93 -4.03
CA ASN A 80 -27.09 28.23 -3.30
C ASN A 80 -27.06 26.73 -3.67
N ILE A 81 -27.06 25.85 -2.68
CA ILE A 81 -27.56 24.47 -2.86
C ILE A 81 -28.52 24.18 -1.70
N GLU A 82 -29.79 24.14 -2.07
CA GLU A 82 -30.97 23.86 -1.26
C GLU A 82 -31.14 22.33 -1.17
N VAL A 83 -30.94 21.76 0.02
CA VAL A 83 -31.23 20.33 0.29
C VAL A 83 -32.49 20.25 1.12
N LYS A 84 -33.54 19.70 0.48
CA LYS A 84 -34.83 19.32 1.07
C LYS A 84 -34.61 18.35 2.22
N VAL A 85 -35.06 18.73 3.42
CA VAL A 85 -35.27 17.81 4.54
C VAL A 85 -36.70 17.33 4.48
N SER A 86 -36.88 16.02 4.32
CA SER A 86 -38.19 15.38 4.35
C SER A 86 -38.68 15.24 5.78
N GLU A 87 -39.84 15.86 5.96
CA GLU A 87 -40.79 15.77 7.07
C GLU A 87 -41.33 14.34 7.19
N VAL A 88 -41.20 13.71 8.36
CA VAL A 88 -42.02 12.55 8.76
C VAL A 88 -42.64 12.88 10.11
N ASN A 89 -43.94 13.10 10.03
CA ASN A 89 -44.89 13.28 11.11
C ASN A 89 -45.50 11.91 11.49
N GLU A 90 -45.80 11.75 12.78
CA GLU A 90 -46.98 11.09 13.40
C GLU A 90 -46.64 10.32 14.71
N GLN A 91 -46.72 11.08 15.82
CA GLN A 91 -47.48 10.89 17.09
C GLN A 91 -48.03 9.49 17.51
N PRO A 92 -48.65 9.34 18.71
CA PRO A 92 -48.18 9.61 20.08
C PRO A 92 -48.54 8.44 21.06
N HIS A 93 -48.05 8.43 22.30
CA HIS A 93 -48.87 7.94 23.43
C HIS A 93 -48.42 8.52 24.78
N THR A 94 -49.44 8.99 25.49
CA THR A 94 -49.56 9.54 26.84
C THR A 94 -49.23 8.55 27.95
N ARG A 95 -48.70 9.02 29.10
CA ARG A 95 -49.42 9.10 30.41
C ARG A 95 -48.47 9.19 31.62
N GLU A 96 -48.49 10.37 32.24
CA GLU A 96 -48.64 10.74 33.67
C GLU A 96 -48.14 9.85 34.84
N GLU A 97 -47.62 10.60 35.84
CA GLU A 97 -47.65 10.41 37.31
C GLU A 97 -46.78 9.29 37.93
N ALA A 98 -46.14 9.42 39.09
CA ALA A 98 -45.88 10.49 40.06
C ALA A 98 -44.94 9.90 41.15
N VAL A 99 -44.56 10.76 42.12
CA VAL A 99 -44.17 10.44 43.52
C VAL A 99 -42.66 10.33 43.82
N ASP A 100 -42.13 11.46 44.30
CA ASP A 100 -41.42 11.70 45.57
C ASP A 100 -40.69 10.53 46.26
N SER A 101 -39.42 10.76 46.59
CA SER A 101 -38.94 10.72 47.99
C SER A 101 -37.54 11.33 48.12
N GLU A 102 -37.49 12.50 48.74
CA GLU A 102 -36.33 13.02 49.46
C GLU A 102 -36.04 12.14 50.69
N ILE A 103 -34.81 11.68 50.89
CA ILE A 103 -34.21 11.57 52.23
C ILE A 103 -32.75 12.02 52.16
N SER A 104 -32.47 13.04 52.96
CA SER A 104 -31.17 13.63 53.27
C SER A 104 -30.46 12.86 54.40
N SER A 105 -29.15 13.14 54.56
CA SER A 105 -28.20 12.81 55.65
C SER A 105 -27.56 11.42 55.62
N GLY A 106 -26.26 11.23 55.86
CA GLY A 106 -25.22 12.12 56.41
C GLY A 106 -23.84 11.47 56.34
N GLU A 107 -22.87 12.19 56.90
CA GLU A 107 -21.42 12.13 56.68
C GLU A 107 -20.65 10.95 57.33
N ASP A 108 -19.44 10.74 56.81
CA ASP A 108 -18.15 10.56 57.53
C ASP A 108 -17.97 9.40 58.56
N ARG A 109 -17.20 8.37 58.15
CA ARG A 109 -15.84 8.05 58.68
C ARG A 109 -15.35 6.70 58.15
N GLY A 110 -14.07 6.65 57.76
CA GLY A 110 -13.34 5.44 57.39
C GLY A 110 -12.92 4.54 58.58
N PRO A 111 -11.86 3.74 58.44
CA PRO A 111 -12.00 2.33 58.07
C PRO A 111 -11.35 1.37 59.07
N HIS A 112 -11.94 0.20 59.32
CA HIS A 112 -11.24 -0.93 59.93
C HIS A 112 -11.78 -2.30 59.44
N ARG A 113 -10.91 -3.03 58.75
CA ARG A 113 -10.78 -4.51 58.72
C ARG A 113 -9.68 -4.84 59.77
N PRO A 114 -9.49 -6.05 60.34
CA PRO A 114 -9.99 -7.39 59.97
C PRO A 114 -10.53 -8.16 61.22
N GLU A 115 -10.98 -9.42 61.26
CA GLU A 115 -10.60 -10.71 60.67
C GLU A 115 -11.80 -11.69 60.85
N THR A 116 -11.97 -12.65 59.94
CA THR A 116 -12.55 -13.99 60.23
C THR A 116 -11.38 -14.90 60.66
N PRO A 117 -11.55 -15.99 61.47
CA PRO A 117 -12.56 -17.02 61.26
C PRO A 117 -13.06 -17.77 62.52
N GLN A 118 -14.20 -18.48 62.43
CA GLN A 118 -14.25 -19.94 62.66
C GLN A 118 -15.68 -20.48 62.54
N THR A 119 -15.73 -21.59 61.82
CA THR A 119 -16.81 -22.55 61.66
C THR A 119 -17.34 -23.09 62.99
N LYS A 120 -18.66 -23.31 63.06
CA LYS A 120 -19.30 -24.50 63.65
C LYS A 120 -20.80 -24.52 63.37
N THR A 121 -21.15 -25.41 62.45
CA THR A 121 -22.41 -26.15 62.34
C THR A 121 -22.91 -26.57 63.72
N THR A 122 -24.22 -26.41 63.99
CA THR A 122 -25.12 -27.34 64.71
C THR A 122 -26.46 -26.64 65.01
N THR A 123 -27.51 -27.00 64.28
CA THR A 123 -28.90 -27.17 64.77
C THR A 123 -29.01 -28.61 65.33
N PRO A 124 -29.91 -28.96 66.29
CA PRO A 124 -31.34 -28.59 66.33
C PRO A 124 -32.00 -28.49 67.74
N ALA A 125 -33.34 -28.37 67.75
CA ALA A 125 -34.34 -28.55 68.83
C ALA A 125 -34.80 -27.28 69.58
N LEU A 126 -36.03 -26.77 69.37
CA LEU A 126 -37.37 -27.25 69.81
C LEU A 126 -37.62 -27.17 71.33
N VAL A 127 -38.27 -26.08 71.75
CA VAL A 127 -39.20 -25.92 72.91
C VAL A 127 -40.07 -24.70 72.50
N VAL A 128 -41.30 -24.82 72.01
CA VAL A 128 -42.59 -25.19 72.64
C VAL A 128 -42.88 -24.39 73.92
N GLU A 129 -43.61 -23.29 73.78
CA GLU A 129 -44.55 -22.79 74.79
C GLU A 129 -45.84 -22.41 74.05
N GLU A 130 -46.92 -23.09 74.45
CA GLU A 130 -48.29 -22.93 74.00
C GLU A 130 -49.05 -21.92 74.87
N ALA A 131 -50.27 -21.63 74.41
CA ALA A 131 -51.44 -21.09 75.11
C ALA A 131 -51.68 -19.58 74.94
N SER A 132 -52.88 -19.11 74.59
CA SER A 132 -54.15 -19.74 74.25
C SER A 132 -55.13 -18.60 73.90
N GLY A 133 -56.05 -18.84 72.96
CA GLY A 133 -57.39 -18.25 73.04
C GLY A 133 -57.86 -17.45 71.82
N ALA A 134 -58.81 -18.06 71.09
CA ALA A 134 -59.97 -17.46 70.38
C ALA A 134 -59.65 -16.45 69.25
N ASP A 135 -60.22 -16.48 68.06
CA ASP A 135 -61.43 -17.09 67.48
C ASP A 135 -61.26 -17.04 65.93
N PRO A 136 -62.12 -17.71 65.15
CA PRO A 136 -61.85 -18.02 63.74
C PRO A 136 -62.20 -16.86 62.81
N ALA A 137 -61.66 -16.95 61.59
CA ALA A 137 -61.84 -16.04 60.45
C ALA A 137 -60.75 -14.97 60.34
N ASP A 138 -59.68 -15.32 59.63
CA ASP A 138 -59.47 -14.78 58.28
C ASP A 138 -58.29 -15.54 57.68
N GLY A 139 -58.63 -16.74 57.21
CA GLY A 139 -57.78 -17.45 56.27
C GLY A 139 -57.83 -16.67 54.97
N ASP A 140 -56.85 -15.79 54.76
CA ASP A 140 -56.33 -15.56 53.42
C ASP A 140 -55.77 -16.92 52.96
N HIS A 141 -56.69 -17.75 52.48
CA HIS A 141 -56.42 -18.84 51.59
C HIS A 141 -55.69 -18.22 50.40
N ILE A 142 -54.37 -18.13 50.49
CA ILE A 142 -53.53 -18.41 49.33
C ILE A 142 -54.13 -19.71 48.80
N GLY A 143 -54.86 -19.63 47.69
CA GLY A 143 -55.60 -20.77 47.17
C GLY A 143 -54.64 -21.95 47.11
N HIS A 144 -55.11 -23.17 47.38
CA HIS A 144 -54.26 -24.36 47.23
C HIS A 144 -53.55 -24.37 45.85
N GLY A 145 -54.18 -23.78 44.83
CA GLY A 145 -53.60 -23.46 43.52
C GLY A 145 -52.44 -22.45 43.54
N ASP A 146 -52.50 -21.38 44.32
CA ASP A 146 -51.43 -20.38 44.42
C ASP A 146 -50.26 -20.87 45.29
N TYR A 147 -50.53 -21.68 46.33
CA TYR A 147 -49.48 -22.35 47.09
C TYR A 147 -48.75 -23.40 46.24
N THR A 148 -49.48 -24.16 45.41
CA THR A 148 -48.88 -25.12 44.48
C THR A 148 -48.08 -24.43 43.38
N ARG A 149 -48.53 -23.28 42.88
CA ARG A 149 -47.76 -22.43 41.95
C ARG A 149 -46.49 -21.87 42.58
N LEU A 150 -46.57 -21.28 43.77
CA LEU A 150 -45.39 -20.79 44.49
C LEU A 150 -44.40 -21.91 44.78
N HIS A 151 -44.89 -23.10 45.16
CA HIS A 151 -44.04 -24.26 45.34
C HIS A 151 -43.37 -24.70 44.03
N GLN A 152 -44.09 -24.71 42.89
CA GLN A 152 -43.50 -24.99 41.58
C GLN A 152 -42.44 -23.95 41.19
N GLU A 153 -42.71 -22.67 41.41
CA GLU A 153 -41.76 -21.58 41.16
C GLU A 153 -40.48 -21.74 41.99
N LEU A 154 -40.61 -22.06 43.29
CA LEU A 154 -39.47 -22.33 44.17
C LEU A 154 -38.68 -23.58 43.73
N TRP A 155 -39.35 -24.62 43.21
CA TRP A 155 -38.68 -25.78 42.64
C TRP A 155 -37.90 -25.45 41.37
N ASP A 156 -38.47 -24.62 40.49
CA ASP A 156 -37.80 -24.14 39.28
C ASP A 156 -36.63 -23.22 39.61
N GLU A 157 -36.77 -22.34 40.60
CA GLU A 157 -35.68 -21.49 41.12
C GLU A 157 -34.56 -22.33 41.72
N ARG A 158 -34.90 -23.33 42.52
CA ARG A 158 -33.92 -24.29 43.06
C ARG A 158 -33.21 -25.04 41.93
N GLY A 159 -33.94 -25.45 40.88
CA GLY A 159 -33.37 -26.07 39.69
C GLY A 159 -32.39 -25.14 38.97
N ARG A 160 -32.77 -23.89 38.74
CA ARG A 160 -31.90 -22.86 38.14
C ARG A 160 -30.67 -22.58 39.00
N ALA A 161 -30.81 -22.50 40.32
CA ALA A 161 -29.71 -22.29 41.25
C ALA A 161 -28.73 -23.48 41.25
N LEU A 162 -29.24 -24.71 41.24
CA LEU A 162 -28.41 -25.92 41.15
C LEU A 162 -27.65 -25.99 39.83
N GLN A 163 -28.31 -25.69 38.70
CA GLN A 163 -27.63 -25.63 37.40
C GLN A 163 -26.52 -24.58 37.37
N ARG A 164 -26.74 -23.40 37.95
CA ARG A 164 -25.71 -22.37 38.10
C ARG A 164 -24.56 -22.86 38.98
N SER A 165 -24.87 -23.50 40.11
CA SER A 165 -23.85 -24.08 41.00
C SER A 165 -23.02 -25.14 40.30
N ILE A 166 -23.64 -26.05 39.54
CA ILE A 166 -22.94 -27.09 38.78
C ILE A 166 -22.06 -26.45 37.70
N ARG A 167 -22.57 -25.44 36.98
CA ARG A 167 -21.77 -24.70 35.98
C ARG A 167 -20.57 -24.00 36.61
N LEU A 168 -20.76 -23.35 37.76
CA LEU A 168 -19.67 -22.70 38.49
C LEU A 168 -18.66 -23.71 39.02
N GLN A 169 -19.11 -24.87 39.50
CA GLN A 169 -18.21 -25.94 39.92
C GLN A 169 -17.46 -26.55 38.73
N ALA A 170 -18.11 -26.69 37.57
CA ALA A 170 -17.46 -27.14 36.34
C ALA A 170 -16.41 -26.14 35.85
N THR A 171 -16.72 -24.83 35.84
CA THR A 171 -15.72 -23.82 35.49
C THR A 171 -14.57 -23.79 36.49
N LEU A 172 -14.86 -23.90 37.79
CA LEU A 172 -13.83 -23.88 38.84
C LEU A 172 -12.92 -25.12 38.77
N THR A 173 -13.48 -26.29 38.48
CA THR A 173 -12.69 -27.50 38.23
C THR A 173 -11.87 -27.41 36.93
N GLU A 174 -12.39 -26.80 35.87
CA GLU A 174 -11.63 -26.51 34.66
C GLU A 174 -10.48 -25.52 34.92
N TYR A 175 -10.71 -24.46 35.70
CA TYR A 175 -9.67 -23.52 36.10
C TYR A 175 -8.58 -24.19 36.94
N LEU A 176 -8.97 -25.02 37.90
CA LEU A 176 -8.01 -25.77 38.73
C LEU A 176 -7.28 -26.85 37.94
N ARG A 177 -7.94 -27.50 36.97
CA ARG A 177 -7.28 -28.45 36.05
C ARG A 177 -6.31 -27.72 35.13
N ARG A 178 -6.70 -26.57 34.59
CA ARG A 178 -5.85 -25.75 33.72
C ARG A 178 -4.66 -25.19 34.49
N SER A 179 -4.84 -24.72 35.73
CA SER A 179 -3.74 -24.28 36.58
C SER A 179 -2.81 -25.43 36.97
N ALA A 180 -3.35 -26.63 37.20
CA ALA A 180 -2.54 -27.83 37.46
C ALA A 180 -1.78 -28.31 36.22
N GLU A 181 -2.37 -28.22 35.02
CA GLU A 181 -1.72 -28.52 33.73
C GLU A 181 -0.66 -27.47 33.37
N GLU A 182 -0.90 -26.19 33.68
CA GLU A 182 0.07 -25.11 33.57
C GLU A 182 1.22 -25.29 34.57
N ALA A 183 0.96 -25.74 35.81
CA ALA A 183 1.98 -26.09 36.80
C ALA A 183 2.75 -27.40 36.50
N ALA A 184 2.15 -28.33 35.75
CA ALA A 184 2.77 -29.60 35.35
C ALA A 184 3.58 -29.50 34.05
N ARG A 185 3.47 -28.41 33.29
CA ARG A 185 4.44 -28.10 32.23
C ARG A 185 5.77 -27.76 32.89
N PRO A 186 6.88 -28.44 32.53
CA PRO A 186 8.19 -28.08 33.04
C PRO A 186 8.71 -26.82 32.34
N GLU A 187 8.07 -25.68 32.59
CA GLU A 187 8.64 -24.35 32.30
C GLU A 187 9.63 -24.00 33.40
N LYS A 188 10.82 -24.59 33.30
CA LYS A 188 12.01 -24.05 33.98
C LYS A 188 12.28 -22.66 33.37
N VAL A 189 11.67 -21.60 33.90
CA VAL A 189 12.16 -20.19 33.93
C VAL A 189 11.22 -19.21 34.67
N GLN A 190 9.94 -19.47 34.95
CA GLN A 190 9.01 -18.37 35.33
C GLN A 190 8.48 -18.33 36.78
N GLU A 191 9.13 -18.95 37.76
CA GLU A 191 8.79 -18.71 39.18
C GLU A 191 9.69 -17.65 39.85
N ALA A 192 10.91 -17.45 39.32
CA ALA A 192 11.84 -16.44 39.84
C ALA A 192 11.53 -15.03 39.31
N GLU A 193 11.04 -14.89 38.07
CA GLU A 193 10.62 -13.61 37.49
C GLU A 193 9.49 -12.93 38.29
N PRO A 194 8.36 -13.57 38.63
CA PRO A 194 7.29 -12.90 39.37
C PRO A 194 7.68 -12.55 40.81
N LEU A 195 8.58 -13.32 41.44
CA LEU A 195 9.13 -12.99 42.76
C LEU A 195 10.12 -11.82 42.68
N GLN A 196 10.95 -11.75 41.64
CA GLN A 196 11.83 -10.60 41.41
C GLN A 196 11.05 -9.34 41.04
N GLU A 197 9.98 -9.46 40.24
CA GLU A 197 9.06 -8.37 39.94
C GLU A 197 8.31 -7.90 41.19
N TYR A 198 7.92 -8.82 42.08
CA TYR A 198 7.34 -8.50 43.37
C TYR A 198 8.34 -7.81 44.30
N GLU A 199 9.56 -8.33 44.41
CA GLU A 199 10.64 -7.73 45.22
C GLU A 199 11.01 -6.34 44.70
N THR A 200 11.10 -6.16 43.39
CA THR A 200 11.32 -4.83 42.79
C THR A 200 10.15 -3.90 43.07
N CYS A 201 8.90 -4.34 42.92
CA CYS A 201 7.72 -3.57 43.31
C CYS A 201 7.74 -3.18 44.79
N MET A 202 8.09 -4.11 45.69
CA MET A 202 8.19 -3.85 47.12
C MET A 202 9.36 -2.92 47.45
N SER A 203 10.48 -3.01 46.73
CA SER A 203 11.60 -2.08 46.86
C SER A 203 11.22 -0.66 46.40
N VAL A 204 10.45 -0.54 45.32
CA VAL A 204 9.93 0.75 44.82
C VAL A 204 8.91 1.31 45.81
N LEU A 205 7.99 0.51 46.33
CA LEU A 205 7.02 0.95 47.33
C LEU A 205 7.70 1.41 48.63
N THR A 206 8.72 0.69 49.11
CA THR A 206 9.46 1.09 50.31
C THR A 206 10.31 2.33 50.06
N ALA A 207 10.90 2.50 48.88
CA ALA A 207 11.60 3.72 48.49
C ALA A 207 10.64 4.92 48.40
N LEU A 208 9.44 4.74 47.81
CA LEU A 208 8.41 5.77 47.74
C LEU A 208 7.88 6.14 49.13
N ARG A 209 7.67 5.16 50.02
CA ARG A 209 7.30 5.42 51.43
C ARG A 209 8.36 6.23 52.15
N ARG A 210 9.64 5.82 52.07
CA ARG A 210 10.76 6.58 52.65
C ARG A 210 10.82 8.00 52.11
N ARG A 211 10.62 8.17 50.80
CA ARG A 211 10.58 9.50 50.18
C ARG A 211 9.43 10.33 50.73
N LEU A 212 8.25 9.76 50.84
CA LEU A 212 7.08 10.42 51.42
C LEU A 212 7.32 10.79 52.89
N ASP A 213 7.91 9.91 53.69
CA ASP A 213 8.27 10.21 55.09
C ASP A 213 9.28 11.36 55.17
N THR A 214 10.31 11.37 54.30
CA THR A 214 11.27 12.48 54.25
C THR A 214 10.63 13.79 53.78
N GLU A 215 9.70 13.75 52.83
CA GLU A 215 8.96 14.93 52.36
C GLU A 215 8.04 15.45 53.47
N LEU A 216 7.34 14.56 54.18
CA LEU A 216 6.52 14.89 55.34
C LEU A 216 7.32 15.49 56.51
N ASP A 217 8.58 15.08 56.70
CA ASP A 217 9.45 15.65 57.74
C ASP A 217 10.10 16.98 57.32
N THR A 218 10.40 17.15 56.04
CA THR A 218 11.13 18.33 55.54
C THR A 218 10.23 19.53 55.28
N VAL A 219 9.03 19.32 54.72
CA VAL A 219 8.05 20.39 54.46
C VAL A 219 7.66 21.20 55.70
N PRO A 220 7.30 20.59 56.87
CA PRO A 220 6.95 21.37 58.06
C PRO A 220 8.16 22.11 58.63
N ARG A 221 9.36 21.51 58.60
CA ARG A 221 10.59 22.19 59.04
C ARG A 221 10.87 23.42 58.18
N GLN A 222 10.74 23.31 56.86
CA GLN A 222 10.86 24.45 55.96
C GLN A 222 9.79 25.52 56.20
N ALA A 223 8.54 25.10 56.45
CA ALA A 223 7.46 26.02 56.78
C ALA A 223 7.71 26.76 58.11
N GLU A 224 8.26 26.08 59.11
CA GLU A 224 8.64 26.68 60.40
C GLU A 224 9.79 27.68 60.24
N LEU A 225 10.81 27.34 59.45
CA LEU A 225 11.91 28.27 59.14
C LEU A 225 11.37 29.54 58.47
N LEU A 226 10.57 29.41 57.40
CA LEU A 226 9.98 30.55 56.72
C LEU A 226 9.05 31.37 57.63
N ARG A 227 8.32 30.73 58.56
CA ARG A 227 7.51 31.43 59.56
C ARG A 227 8.37 32.23 60.53
N SER A 228 9.46 31.64 61.02
CA SER A 228 10.39 32.33 61.93
C SER A 228 11.04 33.52 61.25
N GLU A 229 11.51 33.37 60.01
CA GLU A 229 12.04 34.47 59.20
C GLU A 229 10.99 35.56 58.98
N ALA A 230 9.75 35.20 58.63
CA ALA A 230 8.67 36.17 58.47
C ALA A 230 8.37 36.93 59.77
N GLN A 231 8.34 36.24 60.92
CA GLN A 231 8.13 36.87 62.22
C GLN A 231 9.26 37.83 62.59
N GLU A 232 10.52 37.46 62.34
CA GLU A 232 11.65 38.35 62.57
C GLU A 232 11.58 39.61 61.71
N GLN A 233 11.20 39.48 60.43
CA GLN A 233 11.04 40.62 59.53
C GLN A 233 9.88 41.51 59.98
N LEU A 234 8.74 40.94 60.40
CA LEU A 234 7.62 41.69 60.96
C LEU A 234 8.05 42.47 62.20
N ALA A 235 8.78 41.83 63.13
CA ALA A 235 9.27 42.49 64.34
C ALA A 235 10.20 43.66 64.02
N LYS A 236 11.09 43.52 63.02
CA LYS A 236 11.96 44.61 62.54
C LYS A 236 11.14 45.78 62.00
N VAL A 237 10.18 45.50 61.10
CA VAL A 237 9.30 46.51 60.51
C VAL A 237 8.47 47.21 61.58
N GLU A 238 7.94 46.49 62.57
CA GLU A 238 7.18 47.07 63.69
C GLU A 238 8.05 47.96 64.58
N ASN A 239 9.31 47.59 64.82
CA ASN A 239 10.25 48.42 65.58
C ASN A 239 10.58 49.73 64.83
N GLU A 240 10.92 49.63 63.54
CA GLU A 240 11.20 50.79 62.69
C GLU A 240 9.98 51.69 62.55
N TRP A 241 8.79 51.11 62.40
CA TRP A 241 7.54 51.84 62.34
C TRP A 241 7.28 52.62 63.63
N ARG A 242 7.45 51.99 64.79
CA ARG A 242 7.33 52.67 66.09
C ARG A 242 8.30 53.84 66.21
N ALA A 243 9.58 53.64 65.91
CA ALA A 243 10.58 54.70 65.94
C ALA A 243 10.22 55.88 65.02
N LEU A 244 9.70 55.59 63.81
CA LEU A 244 9.25 56.61 62.87
C LEU A 244 8.00 57.36 63.37
N THR A 245 7.06 56.67 64.01
CA THR A 245 5.88 57.33 64.61
C THR A 245 6.24 58.23 65.79
N GLU A 246 7.20 57.82 66.61
CA GLU A 246 7.75 58.65 67.70
C GLU A 246 8.45 59.89 67.14
N LEU A 247 9.30 59.73 66.12
CA LEU A 247 9.95 60.87 65.45
C LEU A 247 8.92 61.84 64.86
N LYS A 248 7.89 61.33 64.16
CA LYS A 248 6.79 62.16 63.63
C LYS A 248 6.10 62.95 64.75
N ARG A 249 5.84 62.30 65.89
CA ARG A 249 5.24 62.93 67.06
C ARG A 249 6.12 64.05 67.61
N ASP A 250 7.40 63.78 67.82
CA ASP A 250 8.35 64.74 68.39
C ASP A 250 8.54 65.97 67.50
N VAL A 251 8.69 65.76 66.19
CA VAL A 251 8.80 66.84 65.20
C VAL A 251 7.52 67.68 65.17
N ALA A 252 6.34 67.05 65.17
CA ALA A 252 5.07 67.75 65.18
C ALA A 252 4.87 68.57 66.48
N VAL A 253 5.22 68.00 67.64
CA VAL A 253 5.17 68.71 68.93
C VAL A 253 6.13 69.88 68.94
N ALA A 254 7.37 69.70 68.48
CA ALA A 254 8.37 70.77 68.43
C ALA A 254 7.92 71.93 67.52
N ALA A 255 7.35 71.63 66.34
CA ALA A 255 6.85 72.64 65.40
C ALA A 255 5.65 73.42 65.95
N LEU A 256 4.71 72.73 66.61
CA LEU A 256 3.46 73.33 67.11
C LEU A 256 3.60 73.97 68.51
N SER A 257 4.64 73.63 69.27
CA SER A 257 4.84 74.12 70.66
C SER A 257 4.94 75.64 70.75
N ARG A 258 5.44 76.31 69.69
CA ARG A 258 5.58 77.78 69.65
C ARG A 258 4.25 78.52 69.53
N SER A 259 3.25 77.93 68.89
CA SER A 259 1.97 78.59 68.59
C SER A 259 0.81 78.15 69.50
N LEU A 260 0.87 76.94 70.05
CA LEU A 260 -0.25 76.31 70.78
C LEU A 260 0.09 75.93 72.23
N GLY A 261 1.34 76.15 72.65
CA GLY A 261 1.86 75.63 73.91
C GLY A 261 2.13 74.12 73.86
N LYS A 262 2.89 73.61 74.83
CA LYS A 262 3.35 72.20 74.86
C LYS A 262 2.18 71.20 74.87
N HIS A 263 1.16 71.46 75.70
CA HIS A 263 0.01 70.57 75.84
C HIS A 263 -0.86 70.56 74.57
N GLY A 264 -1.23 71.74 74.06
CA GLY A 264 -2.02 71.85 72.84
C GLY A 264 -1.32 71.30 71.59
N ALA A 265 0.02 71.40 71.55
CA ALA A 265 0.84 70.76 70.51
C ALA A 265 0.82 69.22 70.60
N GLN A 266 0.93 68.66 71.81
CA GLN A 266 0.84 67.21 72.04
C GLN A 266 -0.52 66.64 71.65
N GLU A 267 -1.62 67.29 72.02
CA GLU A 267 -2.97 66.84 71.68
C GLU A 267 -3.23 66.88 70.18
N LYS A 268 -2.84 67.96 69.49
CA LYS A 268 -3.00 68.05 68.03
C LYS A 268 -2.12 67.05 67.29
N ALA A 269 -0.87 66.84 67.72
CA ALA A 269 0.01 65.83 67.12
C ALA A 269 -0.56 64.42 67.31
N ALA A 270 -1.07 64.09 68.51
CA ALA A 270 -1.72 62.81 68.77
C ALA A 270 -2.99 62.61 67.92
N ALA A 271 -3.84 63.63 67.80
CA ALA A 271 -5.05 63.56 66.97
C ALA A 271 -4.72 63.36 65.48
N ALA A 272 -3.69 64.04 64.96
CA ALA A 272 -3.24 63.88 63.58
C ALA A 272 -2.68 62.48 63.31
N LEU A 273 -1.84 61.95 64.22
CA LEU A 273 -1.30 60.60 64.11
C LEU A 273 -2.39 59.53 64.21
N ALA A 274 -3.40 59.71 65.08
CA ALA A 274 -4.55 58.81 65.16
C ALA A 274 -5.37 58.82 63.87
N ALA A 275 -5.58 59.99 63.26
CA ALA A 275 -6.27 60.10 61.97
C ALA A 275 -5.45 59.48 60.82
N GLU A 276 -4.13 59.60 60.84
CA GLU A 276 -3.22 58.94 59.88
C GLU A 276 -3.29 57.42 60.02
N GLN A 277 -3.20 56.89 61.25
CA GLN A 277 -3.29 55.47 61.54
C GLN A 277 -4.60 54.87 61.01
N LEU A 278 -5.74 55.54 61.25
CA LEU A 278 -7.03 55.07 60.75
C LEU A 278 -7.06 54.95 59.21
N ARG A 279 -6.40 55.88 58.50
CA ARG A 279 -6.28 55.82 57.03
C ARG A 279 -5.36 54.70 56.58
N GLN A 280 -4.26 54.48 57.29
CA GLN A 280 -3.33 53.39 57.00
C GLN A 280 -3.97 52.03 57.25
N ASP A 281 -4.72 51.84 58.33
CA ASP A 281 -5.45 50.60 58.62
C ASP A 281 -6.44 50.27 57.50
N ARG A 282 -7.15 51.28 56.97
CA ARG A 282 -8.04 51.12 55.81
C ARG A 282 -7.26 50.70 54.56
N LEU A 283 -6.12 51.32 54.31
CA LEU A 283 -5.25 51.00 53.17
C LEU A 283 -4.69 49.58 53.28
N ILE A 284 -4.23 49.17 54.47
CA ILE A 284 -3.73 47.83 54.74
C ILE A 284 -4.84 46.82 54.47
N LYS A 285 -6.05 47.02 55.00
CA LYS A 285 -7.21 46.14 54.73
C LYS A 285 -7.53 46.02 53.24
N ALA A 286 -7.47 47.12 52.49
CA ALA A 286 -7.70 47.09 51.04
C ALA A 286 -6.58 46.34 50.29
N ARG A 287 -5.31 46.55 50.68
CA ARG A 287 -4.16 45.87 50.09
C ARG A 287 -4.16 44.38 50.39
N THR A 288 -4.45 43.97 51.62
CA THR A 288 -4.59 42.55 51.98
C THR A 288 -5.75 41.90 51.21
N GLY A 289 -6.87 42.62 51.04
CA GLY A 289 -7.98 42.17 50.20
C GLY A 289 -7.58 41.97 48.74
N LEU A 290 -6.83 42.91 48.16
CA LEU A 290 -6.32 42.79 46.79
C LEU A 290 -5.37 41.60 46.62
N ILE A 291 -4.45 41.38 47.57
CA ILE A 291 -3.53 40.24 47.55
C ILE A 291 -4.31 38.92 47.58
N LEU A 292 -5.32 38.82 48.47
CA LEU A 292 -6.16 37.63 48.57
C LEU A 292 -6.96 37.38 47.28
N LEU A 293 -7.51 38.44 46.68
CA LEU A 293 -8.24 38.34 45.42
C LEU A 293 -7.34 37.89 44.27
N ARG A 294 -6.14 38.45 44.15
CA ARG A 294 -5.16 38.01 43.13
C ARG A 294 -4.81 36.54 43.28
N ALA A 295 -4.47 36.10 44.51
CA ALA A 295 -4.18 34.70 44.78
C ALA A 295 -5.35 33.77 44.43
N ARG A 296 -6.60 34.23 44.67
CA ARG A 296 -7.80 33.49 44.28
C ARG A 296 -7.96 33.44 42.76
N THR A 297 -7.73 34.54 42.04
CA THR A 297 -7.76 34.58 40.58
C THR A 297 -6.72 33.62 39.99
N ASP A 298 -5.47 33.70 40.45
CA ASP A 298 -4.39 32.83 39.96
C ASP A 298 -4.72 31.35 40.16
N ARG A 299 -5.30 31.00 41.33
CA ARG A 299 -5.78 29.64 41.62
C ARG A 299 -6.89 29.21 40.66
N LEU A 300 -7.91 30.05 40.46
CA LEU A 300 -9.03 29.72 39.56
C LEU A 300 -8.58 29.59 38.10
N GLU A 301 -7.63 30.43 37.66
CA GLU A 301 -7.05 30.29 36.33
C GLU A 301 -6.22 29.02 36.17
N ALA A 302 -5.47 28.61 37.21
CA ALA A 302 -4.76 27.33 37.20
C ALA A 302 -5.75 26.16 37.12
N GLU A 303 -6.79 26.16 37.95
CA GLU A 303 -7.86 25.14 37.92
C GLU A 303 -8.54 25.09 36.55
N LEU A 304 -8.83 26.24 35.92
CA LEU A 304 -9.41 26.30 34.58
C LEU A 304 -8.46 25.74 33.51
N ARG A 305 -7.17 26.09 33.56
CA ARG A 305 -6.17 25.57 32.61
C ARG A 305 -6.00 24.06 32.73
N GLU A 306 -6.05 23.54 33.95
CA GLU A 306 -6.01 22.09 34.15
C GLU A 306 -7.30 21.42 33.69
N ALA A 307 -8.46 22.05 33.92
CA ALA A 307 -9.74 21.59 33.38
C ALA A 307 -9.70 21.55 31.85
N ASP A 308 -9.28 22.61 31.15
CA ASP A 308 -9.13 22.64 29.69
C ASP A 308 -8.17 21.55 29.16
N GLN A 309 -7.16 21.17 29.93
CA GLN A 309 -6.24 20.08 29.57
C GLN A 309 -6.88 18.70 29.77
N ARG A 310 -7.63 18.50 30.86
CA ARG A 310 -8.39 17.27 31.16
C ARG A 310 -9.57 17.10 30.19
N ASP A 311 -10.25 18.21 29.92
CA ASP A 311 -11.40 18.36 29.04
C ASP A 311 -10.95 18.68 27.61
N ARG A 312 -9.71 18.32 27.23
CA ARG A 312 -9.34 18.24 25.80
C ARG A 312 -10.38 17.38 25.13
N ASP A 313 -11.30 18.06 24.46
CA ASP A 313 -12.54 17.48 23.96
C ASP A 313 -12.21 16.19 23.20
N PRO A 314 -12.65 15.02 23.70
CA PRO A 314 -12.41 13.76 23.04
C PRO A 314 -12.79 13.85 21.56
N LEU A 315 -13.87 14.58 21.23
CA LEU A 315 -14.30 14.81 19.87
C LEU A 315 -13.25 15.52 19.01
N ARG A 316 -12.51 16.49 19.58
CA ARG A 316 -11.40 17.14 18.89
C ARG A 316 -10.25 16.17 18.63
N LEU A 317 -9.89 15.34 19.60
CA LEU A 317 -8.86 14.31 19.41
C LEU A 317 -9.29 13.33 18.31
N TRP A 318 -10.50 12.79 18.39
CA TRP A 318 -11.10 11.92 17.38
C TRP A 318 -11.13 12.58 16.00
N PHE A 319 -11.48 13.86 15.93
CA PHE A 319 -11.49 14.61 14.67
C PHE A 319 -10.08 14.76 14.08
N THR A 320 -9.09 15.10 14.90
CA THR A 320 -7.68 15.19 14.45
C THR A 320 -7.16 13.83 13.99
N GLU A 321 -7.51 12.75 14.69
CA GLU A 321 -7.15 11.39 14.31
C GLU A 321 -7.81 10.99 12.99
N LEU A 322 -9.10 11.28 12.81
CA LEU A 322 -9.82 11.03 11.58
C LEU A 322 -9.23 11.82 10.39
N GLN A 323 -8.83 13.07 10.61
CA GLN A 323 -8.12 13.85 9.59
C GLN A 323 -6.78 13.22 9.21
N ALA A 324 -6.00 12.77 10.21
CA ALA A 324 -4.73 12.10 9.96
C ALA A 324 -4.93 10.77 9.20
N ALA A 325 -5.95 9.99 9.56
CA ALA A 325 -6.33 8.75 8.87
C ALA A 325 -6.74 9.03 7.42
N ARG A 326 -7.59 10.04 7.18
CA ARG A 326 -8.00 10.45 5.83
C ARG A 326 -6.80 10.89 4.99
N LEU A 327 -5.88 11.67 5.55
CA LEU A 327 -4.67 12.10 4.84
C LEU A 327 -3.76 10.92 4.49
N LYS A 328 -3.62 9.94 5.40
CA LYS A 328 -2.88 8.69 5.13
C LYS A 328 -3.54 7.88 4.01
N GLN A 329 -4.86 7.74 4.02
CA GLN A 329 -5.60 7.04 2.98
C GLN A 329 -5.45 7.72 1.62
N LYS A 330 -5.56 9.05 1.58
CA LYS A 330 -5.37 9.83 0.35
C LYS A 330 -3.98 9.61 -0.25
N ARG A 331 -2.93 9.68 0.58
CA ARG A 331 -1.55 9.39 0.16
C ARG A 331 -1.38 7.96 -0.36
N HIS A 332 -2.10 6.99 0.21
CA HIS A 332 -2.05 5.61 -0.26
C HIS A 332 -2.71 5.46 -1.64
N VAL A 333 -3.87 6.07 -1.84
CA VAL A 333 -4.57 6.09 -3.14
C VAL A 333 -3.71 6.79 -4.20
N GLU A 334 -3.06 7.91 -3.87
CA GLU A 334 -2.12 8.61 -4.77
C GLU A 334 -0.93 7.72 -5.16
N LYS A 335 -0.34 6.98 -4.22
CA LYS A 335 0.74 6.01 -4.54
C LYS A 335 0.25 4.90 -5.47
N GLN A 336 -0.93 4.33 -5.18
CA GLN A 336 -1.51 3.28 -6.01
C GLN A 336 -1.85 3.78 -7.42
N SER A 337 -2.34 5.01 -7.55
CA SER A 337 -2.65 5.60 -8.86
C SER A 337 -1.38 5.87 -9.67
N GLU A 338 -0.30 6.36 -9.03
CA GLU A 338 1.01 6.50 -9.67
C GLU A 338 1.60 5.16 -10.12
N GLU A 339 1.49 4.11 -9.30
CA GLU A 339 1.94 2.75 -9.65
C GLU A 339 1.13 2.17 -10.81
N SER A 340 -0.20 2.34 -10.80
CA SER A 340 -1.09 1.94 -11.90
C SER A 340 -0.71 2.64 -13.21
N LEU A 341 -0.45 3.94 -13.16
CA LEU A 341 -0.04 4.71 -14.33
C LEU A 341 1.34 4.29 -14.86
N LYS A 342 2.29 3.93 -13.97
CA LYS A 342 3.58 3.35 -14.36
C LYS A 342 3.39 1.99 -15.04
N LEU A 343 2.50 1.14 -14.54
CA LEU A 343 2.19 -0.15 -15.15
C LEU A 343 1.52 0.03 -16.52
N GLN A 344 0.57 0.95 -16.64
CA GLN A 344 -0.07 1.25 -17.93
C GLN A 344 0.95 1.70 -18.97
N LYS A 345 1.90 2.58 -18.60
CA LYS A 345 3.01 2.99 -19.49
C LYS A 345 3.89 1.82 -19.92
N LYS A 346 4.22 0.90 -19.00
CA LYS A 346 4.98 -0.32 -19.33
C LYS A 346 4.22 -1.20 -20.32
N ILE A 347 2.93 -1.44 -20.07
CA ILE A 347 2.06 -2.22 -20.96
C ILE A 347 2.03 -1.58 -22.36
N SER A 348 1.87 -0.26 -22.46
CA SER A 348 1.91 0.43 -23.76
C SER A 348 3.25 0.25 -24.48
N SER A 349 4.37 0.43 -23.78
CA SER A 349 5.72 0.21 -24.35
C SER A 349 5.94 -1.25 -24.81
N ASP A 350 5.45 -2.22 -24.04
CA ASP A 350 5.56 -3.63 -24.38
C ASP A 350 4.69 -3.98 -25.59
N LEU A 351 3.49 -3.38 -25.71
CA LEU A 351 2.63 -3.53 -26.88
C LEU A 351 3.26 -2.96 -28.14
N GLU A 352 3.92 -1.79 -28.05
CA GLU A 352 4.70 -1.23 -29.15
C GLU A 352 5.84 -2.16 -29.58
N LEU A 353 6.58 -2.71 -28.62
CA LEU A 353 7.63 -3.69 -28.89
C LEU A 353 7.08 -4.96 -29.55
N LEU A 354 5.96 -5.50 -29.05
CA LEU A 354 5.29 -6.66 -29.63
C LEU A 354 4.81 -6.38 -31.05
N SER A 355 4.30 -5.18 -31.34
CA SER A 355 3.94 -4.76 -32.70
C SER A 355 5.15 -4.79 -33.62
N ASN A 356 6.26 -4.18 -33.19
CA ASN A 356 7.52 -4.17 -33.94
C ASN A 356 8.05 -5.59 -34.21
N VAL A 357 7.97 -6.48 -33.22
CA VAL A 357 8.38 -7.89 -33.37
C VAL A 357 7.46 -8.62 -34.35
N LYS A 358 6.15 -8.41 -34.26
CA LYS A 358 5.16 -8.99 -35.17
C LYS A 358 5.41 -8.55 -36.62
N GLU A 359 5.69 -7.27 -36.85
CA GLU A 359 6.03 -6.75 -38.17
C GLU A 359 7.31 -7.39 -38.71
N LYS A 360 8.39 -7.42 -37.92
CA LYS A 360 9.65 -8.08 -38.32
C LYS A 360 9.46 -9.56 -38.65
N LEU A 361 8.65 -10.27 -37.86
CA LEU A 361 8.29 -11.67 -38.11
C LEU A 361 7.55 -11.81 -39.45
N TYR A 362 6.57 -10.94 -39.72
CA TYR A 362 5.83 -10.95 -40.98
C TYR A 362 6.75 -10.72 -42.19
N TRP A 363 7.65 -9.73 -42.11
CA TRP A 363 8.65 -9.48 -43.15
C TRP A 363 9.59 -10.68 -43.37
N SER A 364 10.11 -11.25 -42.29
CA SER A 364 10.97 -12.43 -42.37
C SER A 364 10.24 -13.64 -42.97
N GLN A 365 8.97 -13.85 -42.61
CA GLN A 365 8.17 -14.94 -43.17
C GLN A 365 7.91 -14.74 -44.66
N ALA A 366 7.58 -13.52 -45.09
CA ALA A 366 7.42 -13.17 -46.50
C ALA A 366 8.72 -13.39 -47.28
N GLU A 367 9.88 -13.01 -46.72
CA GLU A 367 11.18 -13.26 -47.33
C GLU A 367 11.48 -14.75 -47.46
N VAL A 368 11.24 -15.54 -46.40
CA VAL A 368 11.42 -17.00 -46.43
C VAL A 368 10.54 -17.64 -47.51
N GLN A 369 9.29 -17.20 -47.65
CA GLN A 369 8.40 -17.69 -48.71
C GLN A 369 8.93 -17.33 -50.10
N ALA A 370 9.39 -16.11 -50.31
CA ALA A 370 10.01 -15.69 -51.57
C ALA A 370 11.27 -16.51 -51.90
N LYS A 371 12.13 -16.77 -50.92
CA LYS A 371 13.33 -17.62 -51.10
C LYS A 371 12.97 -19.08 -51.40
N ARG A 372 11.93 -19.62 -50.77
CA ARG A 372 11.42 -20.97 -51.07
C ARG A 372 10.91 -21.07 -52.49
N GLN A 373 10.20 -20.04 -52.98
CA GLN A 373 9.76 -20.00 -54.38
C GLN A 373 10.95 -19.96 -55.34
N GLN A 374 11.94 -19.10 -55.07
CA GLN A 374 13.18 -19.05 -55.86
C GLN A 374 13.91 -20.40 -55.89
N LEU A 375 13.97 -21.10 -54.75
CA LEU A 375 14.58 -22.42 -54.66
C LEU A 375 13.80 -23.45 -55.50
N ALA A 376 12.47 -23.45 -55.43
CA ALA A 376 11.63 -24.33 -56.24
C ALA A 376 11.81 -24.09 -57.75
N ASP A 377 11.90 -22.82 -58.17
CA ASP A 377 12.15 -22.46 -59.57
C ASP A 377 13.52 -22.97 -60.05
N VAL A 378 14.56 -22.85 -59.22
CA VAL A 378 15.90 -23.37 -59.51
C VAL A 378 15.91 -24.89 -59.56
N GLU A 379 15.23 -25.57 -58.63
CA GLU A 379 15.11 -27.03 -58.64
C GLU A 379 14.40 -27.54 -59.89
N ALA A 380 13.33 -26.87 -60.33
CA ALA A 380 12.65 -27.17 -61.59
C ALA A 380 13.58 -26.94 -62.80
N ALA A 381 14.34 -25.85 -62.82
CA ALA A 381 15.34 -25.59 -63.87
C ALA A 381 16.47 -26.64 -63.88
N VAL A 382 16.87 -27.16 -62.71
CA VAL A 382 17.86 -28.24 -62.60
C VAL A 382 17.27 -29.57 -63.08
N ALA A 383 16.04 -29.90 -62.71
CA ALA A 383 15.35 -31.11 -63.15
C ALA A 383 15.22 -31.15 -64.68
N THR A 384 14.75 -30.07 -65.30
CA THR A 384 14.65 -29.95 -66.76
C THR A 384 16.01 -30.09 -67.46
N LYS A 385 17.08 -29.48 -66.92
CA LYS A 385 18.45 -29.66 -67.43
C LYS A 385 18.95 -31.10 -67.27
N ARG A 386 18.62 -31.79 -66.18
CA ARG A 386 18.95 -33.21 -65.98
C ARG A 386 18.25 -34.08 -67.02
N ASP A 387 16.97 -33.83 -67.29
CA ASP A 387 16.20 -34.56 -68.31
C ASP A 387 16.73 -34.32 -69.73
N LEU A 388 17.12 -33.08 -70.05
CA LEU A 388 17.78 -32.79 -71.32
C LEU A 388 19.13 -33.52 -71.44
N LEU A 389 19.92 -33.55 -70.37
CA LEU A 389 21.18 -34.26 -70.33
C LEU A 389 21.00 -35.78 -70.50
N THR A 390 19.99 -36.39 -69.88
CA THR A 390 19.72 -37.82 -70.05
C THR A 390 19.27 -38.15 -71.48
N ARG A 391 18.37 -37.34 -72.08
CA ARG A 391 17.95 -37.49 -73.48
C ARG A 391 19.13 -37.35 -74.46
N THR A 392 19.98 -36.35 -74.26
CA THR A 392 21.18 -36.15 -75.12
C THR A 392 22.20 -37.29 -74.97
N LYS A 393 22.41 -37.80 -73.75
CA LYS A 393 23.22 -39.01 -73.52
C LYS A 393 22.65 -40.22 -74.25
N GLN A 394 21.33 -40.46 -74.14
CA GLN A 394 20.67 -41.57 -74.83
C GLN A 394 20.80 -41.47 -76.35
N ALA A 395 20.62 -40.27 -76.93
CA ALA A 395 20.77 -40.04 -78.37
C ALA A 395 22.23 -40.25 -78.84
N ARG A 396 23.21 -39.80 -78.06
CA ARG A 396 24.62 -40.10 -78.33
C ARG A 396 24.88 -41.60 -78.28
N ASP A 397 24.35 -42.30 -77.27
CA ASP A 397 24.58 -43.74 -77.10
C ASP A 397 23.87 -44.55 -78.19
N SER A 398 22.72 -44.09 -78.72
CA SER A 398 22.07 -44.69 -79.89
C SER A 398 22.89 -44.48 -81.16
N LEU A 399 23.36 -43.26 -81.41
CA LEU A 399 24.26 -42.96 -82.52
C LEU A 399 25.55 -43.78 -82.45
N HIS A 400 26.09 -44.00 -81.24
CA HIS A 400 27.26 -44.86 -81.05
C HIS A 400 26.97 -46.31 -81.42
N ARG A 401 25.80 -46.84 -81.01
CA ARG A 401 25.36 -48.19 -81.39
C ARG A 401 25.12 -48.32 -82.89
N ASP A 402 24.48 -47.34 -83.52
CA ASP A 402 24.23 -47.34 -84.97
C ASP A 402 25.54 -47.21 -85.76
N ASN A 403 26.47 -46.36 -85.29
CA ASN A 403 27.81 -46.26 -85.87
C ASN A 403 28.56 -47.59 -85.80
N GLN A 404 28.45 -48.30 -84.67
CA GLN A 404 29.05 -49.63 -84.50
C GLN A 404 28.40 -50.66 -85.42
N ARG A 405 27.07 -50.71 -85.53
CA ARG A 405 26.35 -51.58 -86.47
C ARG A 405 26.72 -51.31 -87.92
N LEU A 406 26.84 -50.04 -88.31
CA LEU A 406 27.28 -49.66 -89.64
C LEU A 406 28.74 -50.08 -89.90
N LYS A 407 29.62 -50.00 -88.90
CA LYS A 407 30.99 -50.53 -88.99
C LYS A 407 30.99 -52.04 -89.18
N GLU A 408 30.17 -52.77 -88.42
CA GLU A 408 30.01 -54.23 -88.56
C GLU A 408 29.44 -54.61 -89.94
N GLY A 409 28.38 -53.93 -90.39
CA GLY A 409 27.73 -54.19 -91.69
C GLY A 409 28.55 -53.80 -92.92
N ARG A 410 29.52 -52.88 -92.79
CA ARG A 410 30.49 -52.58 -93.85
C ARG A 410 31.46 -53.73 -94.11
N GLY A 411 31.61 -54.69 -93.19
CA GLY A 411 32.49 -55.84 -93.36
C GLY A 411 33.90 -55.43 -93.80
N LEU A 412 34.36 -56.01 -94.92
CA LEU A 412 35.67 -55.75 -95.51
C LEU A 412 35.81 -54.36 -96.16
N LEU A 413 34.72 -53.69 -96.53
CA LEU A 413 34.76 -52.37 -97.18
C LEU A 413 35.38 -51.29 -96.29
N GLY A 414 35.41 -51.51 -94.97
CA GLY A 414 36.07 -50.61 -94.01
C GLY A 414 37.55 -50.91 -93.78
N ASN A 415 38.04 -52.09 -94.19
CA ASN A 415 39.42 -52.52 -93.98
C ASN A 415 40.12 -52.68 -95.34
N ARG A 416 40.73 -51.57 -95.78
CA ARG A 416 41.39 -51.46 -97.08
C ARG A 416 42.44 -52.54 -97.33
N VAL A 417 43.20 -52.91 -96.29
CA VAL A 417 44.26 -53.93 -96.40
C VAL A 417 43.66 -55.28 -96.71
N LEU A 418 42.66 -55.68 -95.92
CA LEU A 418 42.04 -56.99 -96.07
C LEU A 418 41.27 -57.08 -97.40
N LEU A 419 40.63 -55.99 -97.85
CA LEU A 419 39.98 -55.93 -99.17
C LEU A 419 40.98 -56.11 -100.32
N GLN A 420 42.14 -55.46 -100.24
CA GLN A 420 43.22 -55.61 -101.22
C GLN A 420 43.75 -57.05 -101.25
N ASP A 421 43.93 -57.69 -100.10
CA ASP A 421 44.33 -59.11 -100.04
C ASP A 421 43.28 -60.03 -100.69
N PHE A 422 41.99 -59.72 -100.55
CA PHE A 422 40.91 -60.47 -101.24
C PHE A 422 40.93 -60.24 -102.75
N GLU A 423 41.15 -59.01 -103.21
CA GLU A 423 41.32 -58.69 -104.63
C GLU A 423 42.52 -59.45 -105.21
N ASP A 424 43.68 -59.38 -104.55
CA ASP A 424 44.89 -60.12 -104.94
C ASP A 424 44.65 -61.64 -104.98
N ALA A 425 43.86 -62.17 -104.04
CA ALA A 425 43.51 -63.59 -104.02
C ALA A 425 42.55 -64.00 -105.16
N VAL A 426 41.59 -63.14 -105.52
CA VAL A 426 40.69 -63.37 -106.67
C VAL A 426 41.48 -63.32 -107.96
N ASP A 427 42.32 -62.31 -108.14
CA ASP A 427 43.20 -62.17 -109.31
C ASP A 427 44.12 -63.41 -109.46
N ALA A 428 44.63 -63.93 -108.35
CA ALA A 428 45.43 -65.16 -108.35
C ALA A 428 44.61 -66.40 -108.76
N VAL A 429 43.33 -66.50 -108.38
CA VAL A 429 42.43 -67.59 -108.79
C VAL A 429 42.09 -67.49 -110.27
N ASP A 430 41.73 -66.30 -110.76
CA ASP A 430 41.43 -66.07 -112.17
C ASP A 430 42.63 -66.44 -113.05
N HIS A 431 43.84 -66.08 -112.61
CA HIS A 431 45.06 -66.48 -113.30
C HIS A 431 45.23 -68.01 -113.35
N LEU A 432 44.93 -68.72 -112.25
CA LEU A 432 44.97 -70.19 -112.22
C LEU A 432 43.87 -70.81 -113.11
N GLU A 433 42.69 -70.22 -113.19
CA GLU A 433 41.62 -70.67 -114.09
C GLU A 433 41.98 -70.49 -115.56
N GLU A 434 42.57 -69.34 -115.94
CA GLU A 434 43.10 -69.12 -117.28
C GLU A 434 44.17 -70.15 -117.64
N GLN A 435 45.10 -70.44 -116.70
CA GLN A 435 46.09 -71.49 -116.90
C GLN A 435 45.43 -72.86 -117.11
N LEU A 436 44.40 -73.18 -116.33
CA LEU A 436 43.65 -74.43 -116.46
C LEU A 436 42.94 -74.52 -117.80
N GLN A 437 42.34 -73.41 -118.26
CA GLN A 437 41.66 -73.36 -119.55
C GLN A 437 42.64 -73.43 -120.71
N ASN A 438 43.79 -72.78 -120.61
CA ASN A 438 44.89 -72.93 -121.55
C ASN A 438 45.38 -74.38 -121.61
N LEU A 439 45.50 -75.07 -120.47
CA LEU A 439 45.85 -76.48 -120.42
C LEU A 439 44.76 -77.38 -121.03
N LYS A 440 43.47 -77.07 -120.82
CA LYS A 440 42.35 -77.77 -121.48
C LYS A 440 42.36 -77.56 -122.99
N SER A 441 42.57 -76.32 -123.46
CA SER A 441 42.71 -76.00 -124.89
C SER A 441 43.91 -76.74 -125.49
N ARG A 442 45.06 -76.73 -124.82
CA ARG A 442 46.26 -77.47 -125.25
C ARG A 442 46.04 -78.98 -125.24
N ARG A 443 45.30 -79.51 -124.27
CA ARG A 443 44.88 -80.92 -124.25
C ARG A 443 43.94 -81.23 -125.42
N ALA A 444 42.97 -80.37 -125.71
CA ALA A 444 42.10 -80.51 -126.87
C ALA A 444 42.89 -80.43 -128.19
N GLU A 445 43.92 -79.59 -128.25
CA GLU A 445 44.86 -79.46 -129.37
C GLU A 445 45.73 -80.71 -129.54
N ILE A 446 46.21 -81.32 -128.44
CA ILE A 446 46.93 -82.60 -128.44
C ILE A 446 46.00 -83.77 -128.84
N VAL A 447 44.74 -83.77 -128.39
CA VAL A 447 43.72 -84.74 -128.81
C VAL A 447 43.36 -84.58 -130.30
N PHE A 448 43.35 -83.35 -130.82
CA PHE A 448 43.09 -83.05 -132.23
C PHE A 448 44.30 -83.30 -133.15
N SER A 449 45.53 -83.10 -132.66
CA SER A 449 46.78 -83.37 -133.40
C SER A 449 47.29 -84.81 -133.27
N GLY A 450 46.88 -85.54 -132.23
CA GLY A 450 47.16 -86.97 -132.04
C GLY A 450 46.36 -87.92 -132.95
N GLY A 451 45.34 -87.41 -133.65
CA GLY A 451 44.53 -88.19 -134.61
C GLY A 451 45.08 -88.27 -136.03
N ARG A 452 46.28 -87.70 -136.30
CA ARG A 452 46.79 -87.53 -137.68
C ARG A 452 48.27 -87.90 -137.82
N SER A 453 48.63 -89.12 -137.43
CA SER A 453 49.89 -89.82 -137.78
C SER A 453 49.78 -91.27 -137.32
N LYS A 454 50.07 -92.36 -138.04
CA LYS A 454 50.57 -92.65 -139.39
C LYS A 454 50.33 -94.16 -139.58
N ASN A 455 49.91 -94.57 -140.77
CA ASN A 455 50.40 -95.79 -141.46
C ASN A 455 51.24 -95.25 -142.66
N PRO A 456 52.18 -95.99 -143.30
CA PRO A 456 52.18 -97.45 -143.44
C PRO A 456 53.57 -98.18 -143.45
N GLU A 457 53.49 -99.51 -143.57
CA GLU A 457 54.41 -100.53 -144.14
C GLU A 457 55.42 -101.32 -143.26
N THR A 458 55.07 -102.63 -143.14
CA THR A 458 55.86 -103.89 -143.31
C THR A 458 56.98 -104.29 -142.34
N ASN A 459 56.62 -105.12 -141.33
CA ASN A 459 56.91 -106.56 -141.23
C ASN A 459 56.03 -107.20 -140.14
#